data_AF-A0A1Q7K0U8-F1
#
_entry.id   AF-A0A1Q7K0U8-F1
#
_cell.length_a   1.000
_cell.length_b   1.000
_cell.length_c   1.000
_cell.angle_alpha   90.00
_cell.angle_beta   90.00
_cell.angle_gamma   90.00
#
_symmetry.space_group_name_H-M   'P 1'
#
loop_
_entity.id
_entity.type
_entity.pdbx_description
1 polymer ?
#
loop_
_entity_poly.entity_id
_entity_poly.type
_entity_poly.pdbx_seq_one_letter_code
_entity_poly.pdbx_strand_id
1 'polypeptide(L)'
;MLFASYAYFYQAGGWNQNSRFNLVRAITNDRSLQVDPYHRSTGDQALFDGHYYSDKAPGLSFAALPIVAIARVVLHARGGDAESYEGIALLSWLATVFTAGLFTALAAVTLFNLCLELDATPSGALFAALTFGLATPMWPLATLFIGHAFSAACLVFAFAAATRIGVARLTAFAEATAVHRPPSRKATVVRRSFSEGGSFTRRWKPSRLRSPAKTASSAEARRSVFGAKAARYEAGLGLVVGLAAGWATVSEFPAAVPAVVLAIYAAINAWPLGRERALRILGALVAGAAACAAVLMAYQYACFGSPFHIAYSSEQSGFEGMQTGVFGIHVPSIAALWRILFGRYRGLLPLAPALMFAPLGLIAMIRTPARRAAIVAMIIAVYYVLLNASYTYWEGGWSYGPRHLSPAIPFLCLGLARLWTIAPRSARAVLAGFSAYGAALSLVGAATMAQPPASFQRPLTELLLPAFRDGDLSLNTQRFTDSGASALRAHVDPKAAWNLGMKAGLDGHASLIPLAIVWLVASLLGFTTGRLRCRGPKIVVDGLS
;
A
#
# COMPACT_ATOMS: atom_id res chain seq x y z
N MET A 1 -7.36 12.26 -1.47
CA MET A 1 -7.55 12.37 0.00
C MET A 1 -6.41 11.69 0.76
N LEU A 2 -6.31 10.35 0.78
CA LEU A 2 -5.26 9.64 1.55
C LEU A 2 -3.83 10.10 1.25
N PHE A 3 -3.46 10.16 -0.04
CA PHE A 3 -2.15 10.67 -0.45
C PHE A 3 -1.84 12.06 0.10
N ALA A 4 -2.82 12.97 0.06
CA ALA A 4 -2.67 14.31 0.63
C ALA A 4 -2.52 14.26 2.16
N SER A 5 -3.28 13.41 2.87
CA SER A 5 -3.12 13.21 4.31
C SER A 5 -1.73 12.71 4.72
N TYR A 6 -1.08 11.91 3.87
CA TYR A 6 0.27 11.41 4.13
C TYR A 6 1.33 12.44 3.77
N ALA A 7 1.19 13.11 2.62
CA ALA A 7 2.10 14.15 2.18
C ALA A 7 2.08 15.40 3.07
N TYR A 8 1.01 15.60 3.84
CA TYR A 8 0.83 16.78 4.68
C TYR A 8 1.86 16.90 5.82
N PHE A 9 2.35 15.77 6.33
CA PHE A 9 3.22 15.72 7.50
C PHE A 9 4.62 15.24 7.10
N TYR A 10 5.63 15.95 7.56
CA TYR A 10 7.03 15.52 7.52
C TYR A 10 7.52 15.25 8.94
N GLN A 11 7.89 14.00 9.21
CA GLN A 11 8.22 13.53 10.55
C GLN A 11 9.71 13.66 10.91
N ALA A 12 10.55 14.21 10.02
CA ALA A 12 12.00 14.29 10.20
C ALA A 12 12.71 12.95 10.40
N GLY A 13 13.93 13.01 10.97
CA GLY A 13 14.82 11.88 11.13
C GLY A 13 14.49 10.99 12.33
N GLY A 14 15.29 9.95 12.47
CA GLY A 14 15.18 8.91 13.49
C GLY A 14 16.07 7.76 13.06
N TRP A 15 16.63 6.98 13.99
CA TRP A 15 17.66 5.99 13.65
C TRP A 15 17.27 5.07 12.47
N ASN A 16 16.01 4.61 12.47
CA ASN A 16 15.49 3.73 11.43
C ASN A 16 15.40 4.41 10.04
N GLN A 17 14.98 5.68 10.00
CA GLN A 17 14.93 6.49 8.76
C GLN A 17 16.33 6.87 8.30
N ASN A 18 17.18 7.27 9.24
CA ASN A 18 18.53 7.76 9.00
C ASN A 18 19.39 6.64 8.39
N SER A 19 19.33 5.42 8.92
CA SER A 19 20.00 4.24 8.31
C SER A 19 19.65 4.07 6.84
N ARG A 20 18.35 4.08 6.50
CA ARG A 20 17.87 3.89 5.12
C ARG A 20 18.22 5.07 4.22
N PHE A 21 18.11 6.30 4.72
CA PHE A 21 18.37 7.48 3.92
C PHE A 21 19.87 7.76 3.76
N ASN A 22 20.71 7.32 4.71
CA ASN A 22 22.16 7.33 4.56
C ASN A 22 22.59 6.45 3.37
N LEU A 23 21.95 5.29 3.16
CA LEU A 23 22.18 4.48 1.95
C LEU A 23 21.78 5.23 0.67
N VAL A 24 20.66 5.96 0.69
CA VAL A 24 20.24 6.80 -0.46
C VAL A 24 21.27 7.90 -0.73
N ARG A 25 21.77 8.57 0.32
CA ARG A 25 22.81 9.59 0.22
C ARG A 25 24.12 9.01 -0.29
N ALA A 26 24.61 7.89 0.25
CA ALA A 26 25.83 7.23 -0.22
C ALA A 26 25.77 6.88 -1.72
N ILE A 27 24.65 6.36 -2.20
CA ILE A 27 24.49 6.00 -3.61
C ILE A 27 24.45 7.25 -4.50
N THR A 28 23.69 8.27 -4.10
CA THR A 28 23.47 9.46 -4.93
C THR A 28 24.62 10.46 -4.86
N ASN A 29 25.28 10.59 -3.71
CA ASN A 29 26.38 11.51 -3.45
C ASN A 29 27.72 10.90 -3.86
N ASP A 30 27.96 9.67 -3.42
CA ASP A 30 29.31 9.10 -3.39
C ASP A 30 29.46 7.91 -4.32
N ARG A 31 28.36 7.48 -4.98
CA ARG A 31 28.29 6.26 -5.79
C ARG A 31 28.77 5.02 -5.02
N SER A 32 28.49 4.99 -3.72
CA SER A 32 28.91 3.95 -2.81
C SER A 32 27.71 3.31 -2.10
N LEU A 33 27.90 2.08 -1.61
CA LEU A 33 26.98 1.43 -0.67
C LEU A 33 27.43 1.60 0.79
N GLN A 34 28.68 2.06 1.01
CA GLN A 34 29.23 2.38 2.31
C GLN A 34 28.65 3.72 2.80
N VAL A 35 28.17 3.75 4.04
CA VAL A 35 27.57 4.94 4.66
C VAL A 35 28.52 5.65 5.62
N ASP A 36 29.83 5.39 5.52
CA ASP A 36 30.86 5.96 6.40
C ASP A 36 30.74 7.47 6.61
N PRO A 37 30.50 8.32 5.59
CA PRO A 37 30.38 9.76 5.80
C PRO A 37 29.17 10.17 6.66
N TYR A 38 28.16 9.30 6.77
CA TYR A 38 26.86 9.59 7.36
C TYR A 38 26.56 8.77 8.63
N HIS A 39 27.44 7.83 8.97
CA HIS A 39 27.21 6.77 9.96
C HIS A 39 26.85 7.30 11.37
N ARG A 40 27.30 8.51 11.72
CA ARG A 40 27.04 9.15 13.02
C ARG A 40 25.59 9.55 13.25
N SER A 41 24.75 9.59 12.22
CA SER A 41 23.34 10.02 12.36
C SER A 41 22.41 8.91 12.89
N THR A 42 22.91 7.71 13.15
CA THR A 42 22.08 6.58 13.59
C THR A 42 22.85 5.55 14.41
N GLY A 43 22.17 4.86 15.33
CA GLY A 43 22.66 3.62 15.95
C GLY A 43 22.28 2.35 15.18
N ASP A 44 21.26 2.43 14.32
CA ASP A 44 20.82 1.35 13.43
C ASP A 44 21.80 1.25 12.24
N GLN A 45 22.90 0.51 12.38
CA GLN A 45 23.92 0.35 11.34
C GLN A 45 24.69 -0.95 11.47
N ALA A 46 25.18 -1.45 10.34
CA ALA A 46 26.04 -2.64 10.27
C ALA A 46 27.50 -2.21 10.12
N LEU A 47 28.42 -2.83 10.86
CA LEU A 47 29.86 -2.72 10.63
C LEU A 47 30.38 -4.02 10.03
N PHE A 48 30.98 -3.95 8.85
CA PHE A 48 31.58 -5.10 8.18
C PHE A 48 32.88 -4.68 7.51
N ASP A 49 33.96 -5.42 7.77
CA ASP A 49 35.30 -5.18 7.21
C ASP A 49 35.78 -3.72 7.33
N GLY A 50 35.56 -3.11 8.50
CA GLY A 50 35.96 -1.73 8.79
C GLY A 50 35.07 -0.62 8.21
N HIS A 51 34.00 -0.98 7.47
CA HIS A 51 33.08 -0.04 6.84
C HIS A 51 31.65 -0.15 7.41
N TYR A 52 30.95 0.99 7.43
CA TYR A 52 29.57 1.10 7.87
C TYR A 52 28.60 0.93 6.69
N TYR A 53 27.51 0.20 6.93
CA TYR A 53 26.42 -0.04 5.99
C TYR A 53 25.06 0.17 6.66
N SER A 54 24.01 0.36 5.86
CA SER A 54 22.65 0.24 6.40
C SER A 54 22.40 -1.22 6.81
N ASP A 55 21.96 -1.41 8.05
CA ASP A 55 21.53 -2.68 8.63
C ASP A 55 20.12 -3.11 8.16
N LYS A 56 19.45 -2.28 7.38
CA LYS A 56 18.07 -2.49 6.93
C LYS A 56 18.03 -3.14 5.55
N ALA A 57 16.89 -3.78 5.26
CA ALA A 57 16.63 -4.29 3.93
C ALA A 57 16.56 -3.12 2.92
N PRO A 58 17.19 -3.23 1.74
CA PRO A 58 17.48 -2.09 0.86
C PRO A 58 16.25 -1.60 0.06
N GLY A 59 15.16 -2.36 0.02
CA GLY A 59 14.07 -2.16 -0.95
C GLY A 59 13.39 -0.80 -0.88
N LEU A 60 13.23 -0.23 0.32
CA LEU A 60 12.68 1.12 0.46
C LEU A 60 13.66 2.19 -0.05
N SER A 61 14.94 2.08 0.32
CA SER A 61 15.99 2.98 -0.13
C SER A 61 16.11 2.94 -1.66
N PHE A 62 16.10 1.76 -2.25
CA PHE A 62 16.15 1.59 -3.71
C PHE A 62 14.92 2.14 -4.41
N ALA A 63 13.72 1.97 -3.85
CA ALA A 63 12.52 2.59 -4.38
C ALA A 63 12.57 4.13 -4.35
N ALA A 64 13.31 4.72 -3.39
CA ALA A 64 13.50 6.16 -3.27
C ALA A 64 14.56 6.74 -4.21
N LEU A 65 15.55 5.95 -4.66
CA LEU A 65 16.66 6.41 -5.51
C LEU A 65 16.23 7.25 -6.72
N PRO A 66 15.31 6.81 -7.60
CA PRO A 66 14.92 7.63 -8.76
C PRO A 66 14.27 8.95 -8.35
N ILE A 67 13.49 8.97 -7.26
CA ILE A 67 12.84 10.17 -6.76
C ILE A 67 13.89 11.17 -6.26
N VAL A 68 14.83 10.71 -5.44
CA VAL A 68 15.86 11.56 -4.84
C VAL A 68 16.87 12.03 -5.88
N ALA A 69 17.30 11.16 -6.80
CA ALA A 69 18.23 11.54 -7.87
C ALA A 69 17.65 12.65 -8.77
N ILE A 70 16.40 12.50 -9.22
CA ILE A 70 15.72 13.53 -10.03
C ILE A 70 15.54 14.82 -9.23
N ALA A 71 15.05 14.72 -7.99
CA ALA A 71 14.81 15.89 -7.15
C ALA A 71 16.11 16.65 -6.85
N ARG A 72 17.23 15.94 -6.68
CA ARG A 72 18.55 16.53 -6.48
C ARG A 72 19.05 17.32 -7.69
N VAL A 73 18.89 16.76 -8.90
CA VAL A 73 19.22 17.48 -10.15
C VAL A 73 18.38 18.75 -10.26
N VAL A 74 17.09 18.67 -9.98
CA VAL A 74 16.17 19.84 -10.02
C VAL A 74 16.55 20.88 -8.98
N LEU A 75 16.89 20.45 -7.76
CA LEU A 75 17.31 21.35 -6.68
C LEU A 75 18.60 22.09 -7.04
N HIS A 76 19.61 21.35 -7.54
CA HIS A 76 20.87 21.92 -7.98
C HIS A 76 20.70 22.90 -9.14
N ALA A 77 19.86 22.56 -10.13
CA ALA A 77 19.55 23.45 -11.26
C ALA A 77 18.87 24.76 -10.84
N ARG A 78 18.25 24.80 -9.65
CA ARG A 78 17.67 26.01 -9.05
C ARG A 78 18.62 26.73 -8.08
N GLY A 79 19.89 26.32 -8.03
CA GLY A 79 20.90 26.89 -7.13
C GLY A 79 20.79 26.41 -5.67
N GLY A 80 19.98 25.39 -5.38
CA GLY A 80 19.85 24.83 -4.04
C GLY A 80 20.93 23.78 -3.73
N ASP A 81 21.28 23.64 -2.45
CA ASP A 81 22.20 22.61 -1.96
C ASP A 81 21.43 21.43 -1.37
N ALA A 82 21.70 20.23 -1.91
CA ALA A 82 21.08 18.98 -1.49
C ALA A 82 21.51 18.51 -0.10
N GLU A 83 22.69 18.91 0.35
CA GLU A 83 23.24 18.54 1.66
C GLU A 83 22.99 19.61 2.73
N SER A 84 22.40 20.75 2.33
CA SER A 84 21.86 21.70 3.29
C SER A 84 20.72 21.10 4.10
N TYR A 85 20.42 21.71 5.24
CA TYR A 85 19.29 21.32 6.08
C TYR A 85 17.95 21.27 5.30
N GLU A 86 17.67 22.29 4.48
CA GLU A 86 16.46 22.35 3.67
C GLU A 86 16.46 21.32 2.54
N GLY A 87 17.63 21.10 1.91
CA GLY A 87 17.81 20.10 0.87
C GLY A 87 17.54 18.69 1.37
N ILE A 88 18.16 18.28 2.47
CA ILE A 88 17.95 16.96 3.07
C ILE A 88 16.50 16.78 3.48
N ALA A 89 15.87 17.80 4.10
CA ALA A 89 14.48 17.72 4.50
C ALA A 89 13.52 17.58 3.30
N LEU A 90 13.78 18.30 2.20
CA LEU A 90 13.00 18.18 0.97
C LEU A 90 13.17 16.79 0.34
N LEU A 91 14.41 16.31 0.18
CA LEU A 91 14.70 15.04 -0.47
C LEU A 91 14.14 13.86 0.32
N SER A 92 14.28 13.86 1.65
CA SER A 92 13.73 12.79 2.50
C SER A 92 12.20 12.86 2.62
N TRP A 93 11.60 14.05 2.59
CA TRP A 93 10.15 14.21 2.48
C TRP A 93 9.63 13.65 1.16
N LEU A 94 10.22 14.00 0.01
CA LEU A 94 9.84 13.46 -1.29
C LEU A 94 10.02 11.94 -1.36
N ALA A 95 11.14 11.43 -0.84
CA ALA A 95 11.38 10.00 -0.72
C ALA A 95 10.24 9.32 0.04
N THR A 96 9.87 9.85 1.20
CA THR A 96 8.78 9.30 2.05
C THR A 96 7.42 9.37 1.35
N VAL A 97 7.07 10.52 0.77
CA VAL A 97 5.78 10.76 0.13
C VAL A 97 5.57 9.85 -1.08
N PHE A 98 6.58 9.69 -1.93
CA PHE A 98 6.45 8.91 -3.16
C PHE A 98 6.75 7.41 -2.99
N THR A 99 7.25 6.99 -1.82
CA THR A 99 7.37 5.57 -1.46
C THR A 99 6.28 5.17 -0.47
N ALA A 100 6.51 5.30 0.84
CA ALA A 100 5.60 4.87 1.90
C ALA A 100 4.20 5.52 1.78
N GLY A 101 4.13 6.83 1.55
CA GLY A 101 2.87 7.57 1.41
C GLY A 101 2.05 7.11 0.20
N LEU A 102 2.59 7.26 -1.01
CA LEU A 102 1.90 6.93 -2.25
C LEU A 102 1.49 5.46 -2.31
N PHE A 103 2.39 4.54 -1.94
CA PHE A 103 2.08 3.11 -2.01
C PHE A 103 1.01 2.71 -1.00
N THR A 104 1.00 3.29 0.20
CA THR A 104 -0.07 3.04 1.18
C THR A 104 -1.42 3.58 0.67
N ALA A 105 -1.43 4.75 0.01
CA ALA A 105 -2.66 5.29 -0.58
C ALA A 105 -3.17 4.41 -1.75
N LEU A 106 -2.27 3.93 -2.61
CA LEU A 106 -2.60 3.01 -3.70
C LEU A 106 -3.07 1.64 -3.17
N ALA A 107 -2.50 1.17 -2.07
CA ALA A 107 -2.94 -0.05 -1.40
C ALA A 107 -4.36 0.10 -0.85
N ALA A 108 -4.73 1.25 -0.30
CA ALA A 108 -6.10 1.52 0.13
C ALA A 108 -7.10 1.51 -1.04
N VAL A 109 -6.73 2.07 -2.19
CA VAL A 109 -7.54 2.01 -3.43
C VAL A 109 -7.65 0.57 -3.94
N THR A 110 -6.56 -0.17 -3.90
CA THR A 110 -6.54 -1.59 -4.29
C THR A 110 -7.42 -2.43 -3.37
N LEU A 111 -7.34 -2.19 -2.05
CA LEU A 111 -8.18 -2.81 -1.04
C LEU A 111 -9.66 -2.49 -1.26
N PHE A 112 -10.00 -1.23 -1.56
CA PHE A 112 -11.36 -0.84 -1.91
C PHE A 112 -11.90 -1.65 -3.09
N ASN A 113 -11.15 -1.70 -4.19
CA ASN A 113 -11.55 -2.46 -5.39
C ASN A 113 -11.66 -3.97 -5.09
N LEU A 114 -10.70 -4.50 -4.34
CA LEU A 114 -10.70 -5.91 -3.96
C LEU A 114 -11.90 -6.27 -3.06
N CYS A 115 -12.26 -5.41 -2.12
CA CYS A 115 -13.46 -5.59 -1.30
C CYS A 115 -14.73 -5.65 -2.17
N LEU A 116 -14.85 -4.81 -3.20
CA LEU A 116 -15.96 -4.88 -4.16
C LEU A 116 -15.95 -6.18 -4.96
N GLU A 117 -14.77 -6.63 -5.40
CA GLU A 117 -14.60 -7.90 -6.11
C GLU A 117 -14.97 -9.12 -5.24
N LEU A 118 -14.83 -8.99 -3.92
CA LEU A 118 -15.18 -9.99 -2.90
C LEU A 118 -16.59 -9.77 -2.29
N ASP A 119 -17.50 -9.18 -3.09
CA ASP A 119 -18.93 -9.00 -2.79
C ASP A 119 -19.24 -8.13 -1.55
N ALA A 120 -18.34 -7.21 -1.19
CA ALA A 120 -18.67 -6.14 -0.24
C ALA A 120 -19.52 -5.05 -0.91
N THR A 121 -20.39 -4.40 -0.15
CA THR A 121 -21.08 -3.19 -0.61
C THR A 121 -20.09 -2.04 -0.83
N PRO A 122 -20.37 -1.07 -1.72
CA PRO A 122 -19.51 0.11 -1.89
C PRO A 122 -19.23 0.86 -0.59
N SER A 123 -20.23 0.96 0.30
CA SER A 123 -20.03 1.57 1.62
C SER A 123 -19.11 0.75 2.53
N GLY A 124 -19.16 -0.59 2.46
CA GLY A 124 -18.29 -1.47 3.24
C GLY A 124 -16.85 -1.47 2.72
N ALA A 125 -16.68 -1.45 1.40
CA ALA A 125 -15.37 -1.29 0.77
C ALA A 125 -14.75 0.08 1.14
N LEU A 126 -15.54 1.16 1.08
CA LEU A 126 -15.09 2.50 1.47
C LEU A 126 -14.72 2.55 2.94
N PHE A 127 -15.56 2.00 3.82
CA PHE A 127 -15.31 1.89 5.24
C PHE A 127 -13.96 1.21 5.51
N ALA A 128 -13.74 0.02 4.96
CA ALA A 128 -12.48 -0.71 5.15
C ALA A 128 -11.25 0.05 4.63
N ALA A 129 -11.33 0.68 3.46
CA ALA A 129 -10.21 1.45 2.89
C ALA A 129 -9.89 2.70 3.70
N LEU A 130 -10.91 3.41 4.21
CA LEU A 130 -10.73 4.56 5.08
C LEU A 130 -10.24 4.15 6.48
N THR A 131 -10.75 3.05 7.03
CA THR A 131 -10.26 2.51 8.30
C THR A 131 -8.79 2.15 8.18
N PHE A 132 -8.41 1.37 7.17
CA PHE A 132 -7.00 1.07 6.89
C PHE A 132 -6.16 2.34 6.78
N GLY A 133 -6.58 3.28 5.93
CA GLY A 133 -5.76 4.42 5.56
C GLY A 133 -5.71 5.56 6.58
N LEU A 134 -6.71 5.71 7.45
CA LEU A 134 -6.80 6.85 8.39
C LEU A 134 -7.05 6.45 9.84
N ALA A 135 -7.62 5.28 10.13
CA ALA A 135 -8.06 4.91 11.48
C ALA A 135 -7.18 3.86 12.16
N THR A 136 -5.94 3.71 11.69
CA THR A 136 -4.99 2.74 12.21
C THR A 136 -3.57 3.35 12.24
N PRO A 137 -2.63 2.72 12.97
CA PRO A 137 -1.21 3.11 12.93
C PRO A 137 -0.60 3.23 11.54
N MET A 138 -1.22 2.65 10.50
CA MET A 138 -0.77 2.81 9.11
C MET A 138 -0.65 4.26 8.67
N TRP A 139 -1.47 5.18 9.18
CA TRP A 139 -1.34 6.59 8.78
C TRP A 139 -0.03 7.20 9.31
N PRO A 140 0.27 7.25 10.62
CA PRO A 140 1.58 7.69 11.09
C PRO A 140 2.75 6.97 10.41
N LEU A 141 2.66 5.64 10.22
CA LEU A 141 3.71 4.86 9.55
C LEU A 141 3.90 5.23 8.07
N ALA A 142 2.84 5.63 7.35
CA ALA A 142 2.93 6.10 5.96
C ALA A 142 3.61 7.48 5.82
N THR A 143 3.82 8.19 6.93
CA THR A 143 4.55 9.47 6.99
C THR A 143 6.02 9.32 7.40
N LEU A 144 6.50 8.08 7.54
CA LEU A 144 7.86 7.76 7.96
C LEU A 144 8.63 7.02 6.86
N PHE A 145 9.92 7.33 6.73
CA PHE A 145 10.82 6.63 5.80
C PHE A 145 11.29 5.28 6.37
N ILE A 146 10.33 4.40 6.66
CA ILE A 146 10.54 3.04 7.19
C ILE A 146 9.77 2.01 6.36
N GLY A 147 10.26 0.77 6.30
CA GLY A 147 9.80 -0.20 5.30
C GLY A 147 8.41 -0.80 5.56
N HIS A 148 7.86 -0.70 6.78
CA HIS A 148 6.63 -1.41 7.15
C HIS A 148 5.40 -1.05 6.31
N ALA A 149 5.08 0.24 6.17
CA ALA A 149 3.91 0.67 5.41
C ALA A 149 4.05 0.36 3.91
N PHE A 150 5.25 0.53 3.38
CA PHE A 150 5.59 0.22 1.98
C PHE A 150 5.53 -1.29 1.69
N SER A 151 6.06 -2.12 2.58
CA SER A 151 5.98 -3.59 2.48
C SER A 151 4.55 -4.08 2.58
N ALA A 152 3.75 -3.55 3.51
CA ALA A 152 2.32 -3.84 3.61
C ALA A 152 1.56 -3.52 2.31
N ALA A 153 1.86 -2.38 1.68
CA ALA A 153 1.26 -2.00 0.40
C ALA A 153 1.63 -2.98 -0.72
N CYS A 154 2.90 -3.38 -0.80
CA CYS A 154 3.36 -4.39 -1.76
C CYS A 154 2.67 -5.75 -1.57
N LEU A 155 2.48 -6.19 -0.33
CA LEU A 155 1.72 -7.41 -0.02
C LEU A 155 0.24 -7.30 -0.43
N VAL A 156 -0.38 -6.13 -0.29
CA VAL A 156 -1.76 -5.90 -0.78
C VAL A 156 -1.83 -6.01 -2.30
N PHE A 157 -0.86 -5.45 -3.03
CA PHE A 157 -0.82 -5.59 -4.50
C PHE A 157 -0.67 -7.04 -4.94
N ALA A 158 0.24 -7.79 -4.31
CA ALA A 158 0.43 -9.21 -4.57
C ALA A 158 -0.83 -10.02 -4.24
N PHE A 159 -1.47 -9.76 -3.09
CA PHE A 159 -2.71 -10.43 -2.69
C PHE A 159 -3.86 -10.15 -3.66
N ALA A 160 -4.03 -8.90 -4.08
CA ALA A 160 -5.05 -8.53 -5.06
C ALA A 160 -4.81 -9.22 -6.41
N ALA A 161 -3.57 -9.24 -6.89
CA ALA A 161 -3.22 -9.94 -8.12
C ALA A 161 -3.47 -11.46 -8.01
N ALA A 162 -3.04 -12.08 -6.91
CA ALA A 162 -3.25 -13.50 -6.65
C ALA A 162 -4.74 -13.86 -6.57
N THR A 163 -5.56 -12.99 -5.99
CA THR A 163 -7.02 -13.15 -5.89
C THR A 163 -7.72 -13.08 -7.24
N ARG A 164 -7.19 -12.27 -8.17
CA ARG A 164 -7.73 -12.13 -9.54
C ARG A 164 -7.35 -13.26 -10.47
N ILE A 165 -6.36 -14.09 -10.11
CA ILE A 165 -6.04 -15.31 -10.86
C ILE A 165 -7.26 -16.23 -10.83
N GLY A 166 -7.73 -16.63 -12.02
CA GLY A 166 -8.88 -17.52 -12.17
C GLY A 166 -10.26 -16.87 -12.00
N VAL A 167 -10.33 -15.55 -11.72
CA VAL A 167 -11.60 -14.81 -11.74
C VAL A 167 -11.93 -14.44 -13.19
N ALA A 168 -12.78 -15.25 -13.82
CA ALA A 168 -13.19 -15.14 -15.23
C ALA A 168 -14.00 -13.89 -15.62
N ARG A 169 -14.06 -12.85 -14.77
CA ARG A 169 -14.91 -11.67 -15.02
C ARG A 169 -14.43 -10.78 -16.18
N LEU A 170 -13.14 -10.80 -16.54
CA LEU A 170 -12.61 -9.96 -17.63
C LEU A 170 -12.79 -10.56 -19.03
N THR A 171 -12.84 -11.89 -19.15
CA THR A 171 -13.20 -12.55 -20.43
C THR A 171 -14.67 -12.35 -20.75
N ALA A 172 -15.56 -12.43 -19.75
CA ALA A 172 -17.00 -12.23 -19.94
C ALA A 172 -17.38 -10.78 -20.29
N PHE A 173 -16.71 -9.77 -19.74
CA PHE A 173 -16.99 -8.35 -20.07
C PHE A 173 -16.53 -8.00 -21.49
N ALA A 174 -15.42 -8.59 -21.95
CA ALA A 174 -14.94 -8.46 -23.32
C ALA A 174 -15.83 -9.21 -24.33
N GLU A 175 -16.36 -10.38 -23.96
CA GLU A 175 -17.34 -11.12 -24.77
C GLU A 175 -18.70 -10.40 -24.84
N ALA A 176 -19.21 -9.89 -23.72
CA ALA A 176 -20.49 -9.18 -23.67
C ALA A 176 -20.47 -7.86 -24.46
N THR A 177 -19.36 -7.13 -24.44
CA THR A 177 -19.18 -5.92 -25.26
C THR A 177 -18.94 -6.21 -26.74
N ALA A 178 -18.49 -7.42 -27.10
CA ALA A 178 -18.31 -7.84 -28.49
C ALA A 178 -19.61 -8.34 -29.16
N VAL A 179 -20.56 -8.86 -28.38
CA VAL A 179 -21.86 -9.40 -28.87
C VAL A 179 -22.93 -8.30 -28.99
N HIS A 180 -22.79 -7.16 -28.32
CA HIS A 180 -23.74 -6.04 -28.37
C HIS A 180 -23.17 -4.78 -29.05
N ARG A 181 -22.81 -4.89 -30.34
CA ARG A 181 -22.89 -3.72 -31.22
C ARG A 181 -24.28 -3.72 -31.87
N PRO A 182 -25.09 -2.65 -31.74
CA PRO A 182 -26.37 -2.59 -32.41
C PRO A 182 -26.15 -2.69 -33.93
N PRO A 183 -27.06 -3.34 -34.69
CA PRO A 183 -26.95 -3.37 -36.13
C PRO A 183 -26.87 -1.92 -36.63
N SER A 184 -25.82 -1.64 -37.40
CA SER A 184 -25.61 -0.34 -38.03
C SER A 184 -26.93 0.12 -38.65
N ARG A 185 -27.46 1.26 -38.19
CA ARG A 185 -28.60 1.93 -38.85
C ARG A 185 -28.24 2.02 -40.34
N LYS A 186 -28.93 1.23 -41.18
CA LYS A 186 -28.93 1.49 -42.61
C LYS A 186 -29.40 2.92 -42.76
N ALA A 187 -28.60 3.76 -43.41
CA ALA A 187 -28.98 5.12 -43.75
C ALA A 187 -30.28 5.04 -44.56
N THR A 188 -31.38 5.48 -43.96
CA THR A 188 -32.63 5.72 -44.68
C THR A 188 -32.38 6.94 -45.58
N VAL A 189 -32.02 6.68 -46.83
CA VAL A 189 -32.03 7.70 -47.88
C VAL A 189 -33.49 8.05 -48.13
N VAL A 190 -33.93 9.19 -47.59
CA VAL A 190 -35.20 9.81 -47.96
C VAL A 190 -35.04 10.33 -49.39
N ARG A 191 -35.56 9.58 -50.37
CA ARG A 191 -35.74 10.09 -51.74
C ARG A 191 -37.11 10.74 -51.83
N ARG A 192 -37.13 12.07 -51.97
CA ARG A 192 -38.32 12.82 -52.40
C ARG A 192 -38.75 12.32 -53.78
N SER A 193 -40.04 12.04 -53.94
CA SER A 193 -40.68 11.73 -55.21
C SER A 193 -40.86 13.02 -56.02
N PHE A 194 -40.45 12.98 -57.29
CA PHE A 194 -40.99 13.82 -58.35
C PHE A 194 -41.57 12.90 -59.43
N SER A 195 -42.68 13.34 -60.00
CA SER A 195 -43.46 12.72 -61.06
C SER A 195 -42.69 12.63 -62.37
N GLU A 196 -42.85 11.53 -63.10
CA GLU A 196 -43.32 11.48 -64.50
C GLU A 196 -43.14 10.06 -65.08
N GLY A 197 -43.99 9.75 -66.06
CA GLY A 197 -44.20 8.40 -66.59
C GLY A 197 -43.00 7.77 -67.30
N GLY A 198 -43.01 6.45 -67.36
CA GLY A 198 -42.07 5.65 -68.13
C GLY A 198 -41.93 4.23 -67.60
N SER A 199 -42.35 3.25 -68.38
CA SER A 199 -42.14 1.83 -68.11
C SER A 199 -40.64 1.50 -68.11
N PHE A 200 -40.14 0.87 -67.05
CA PHE A 200 -38.79 0.30 -67.06
C PHE A 200 -38.69 -0.96 -66.21
N THR A 201 -38.43 -2.08 -66.87
CA THR A 201 -38.14 -3.39 -66.27
C THR A 201 -36.84 -3.32 -65.45
N ARG A 202 -36.91 -3.46 -64.12
CA ARG A 202 -35.74 -3.54 -63.25
C ARG A 202 -35.26 -4.99 -63.11
N ARG A 203 -34.14 -5.29 -63.76
CA ARG A 203 -33.35 -6.52 -63.60
C ARG A 203 -32.88 -6.65 -62.14
N TRP A 204 -33.31 -7.71 -61.46
CA TRP A 204 -32.86 -8.05 -60.11
C TRP A 204 -31.38 -8.49 -60.17
N LYS A 205 -30.46 -7.75 -59.55
CA LYS A 205 -29.09 -8.23 -59.26
C LYS A 205 -29.08 -8.79 -57.85
N PRO A 206 -28.77 -10.08 -57.64
CA PRO A 206 -28.68 -10.62 -56.29
C PRO A 206 -27.51 -9.96 -55.57
N SER A 207 -27.78 -9.45 -54.37
CA SER A 207 -26.75 -8.98 -53.46
C SER A 207 -25.74 -10.10 -53.22
N ARG A 208 -24.45 -9.83 -53.45
CA ARG A 208 -23.37 -10.75 -53.09
C ARG A 208 -23.49 -11.08 -51.61
N LEU A 209 -24.00 -12.27 -51.30
CA LEU A 209 -23.80 -12.91 -50.00
C LEU A 209 -22.29 -12.92 -49.75
N ARG A 210 -21.85 -12.23 -48.68
CA ARG A 210 -20.46 -12.34 -48.24
C ARG A 210 -20.18 -13.83 -48.00
N SER A 211 -19.16 -14.37 -48.67
CA SER A 211 -18.84 -15.80 -48.56
C SER A 211 -18.59 -16.19 -47.10
N PRO A 212 -19.11 -17.34 -46.62
CA PRO A 212 -18.90 -17.85 -45.26
C PRO A 212 -17.43 -17.91 -44.81
N ALA A 213 -16.50 -18.08 -45.76
CA ALA A 213 -15.07 -18.19 -45.51
C ALA A 213 -14.43 -16.89 -44.95
N LYS A 214 -14.89 -15.70 -45.38
CA LYS A 214 -14.37 -14.41 -44.90
C LYS A 214 -14.84 -14.10 -43.47
N THR A 215 -16.01 -14.59 -43.09
CA THR A 215 -16.54 -14.45 -41.72
C THR A 215 -15.84 -15.41 -40.74
N ALA A 216 -15.56 -16.65 -41.16
CA ALA A 216 -14.81 -17.62 -40.35
C ALA A 216 -13.36 -17.17 -40.09
N SER A 217 -12.63 -16.75 -41.13
CA SER A 217 -11.28 -16.16 -41.02
C SER A 217 -11.24 -14.95 -40.07
N SER A 218 -12.27 -14.09 -40.11
CA SER A 218 -12.36 -12.93 -39.22
C SER A 218 -12.72 -13.30 -37.76
N ALA A 219 -13.40 -14.43 -37.54
CA ALA A 219 -13.74 -14.92 -36.20
C ALA A 219 -12.55 -15.65 -35.56
N GLU A 220 -11.78 -16.42 -36.33
CA GLU A 220 -10.53 -17.05 -35.89
C GLU A 220 -9.45 -16.01 -35.56
N ALA A 221 -9.28 -15.00 -36.41
CA ALA A 221 -8.37 -13.88 -36.15
C ALA A 221 -8.79 -13.07 -34.90
N ARG A 222 -10.08 -12.98 -34.61
CA ARG A 222 -10.55 -12.35 -33.36
C ARG A 222 -10.28 -13.24 -32.15
N ARG A 223 -10.59 -14.55 -32.22
CA ARG A 223 -10.31 -15.51 -31.14
C ARG A 223 -8.82 -15.56 -30.79
N SER A 224 -7.92 -15.51 -31.78
CA SER A 224 -6.48 -15.47 -31.55
C SER A 224 -6.02 -14.20 -30.83
N VAL A 225 -6.53 -13.02 -31.23
CA VAL A 225 -6.21 -11.75 -30.58
C VAL A 225 -6.75 -11.68 -29.14
N PHE A 226 -7.96 -12.18 -28.89
CA PHE A 226 -8.53 -12.25 -27.53
C PHE A 226 -7.76 -13.25 -26.65
N GLY A 227 -7.38 -14.40 -27.20
CA GLY A 227 -6.52 -15.37 -26.52
C GLY A 227 -5.16 -14.77 -26.12
N ALA A 228 -4.52 -14.01 -27.02
CA ALA A 228 -3.25 -13.35 -26.73
C ALA A 228 -3.36 -12.26 -25.65
N LYS A 229 -4.45 -11.49 -25.62
CA LYS A 229 -4.69 -10.49 -24.56
C LYS A 229 -4.95 -11.14 -23.21
N ALA A 230 -5.77 -12.17 -23.16
CA ALA A 230 -6.01 -12.94 -21.94
C ALA A 230 -4.72 -13.57 -21.42
N ALA A 231 -3.90 -14.13 -22.33
CA ALA A 231 -2.60 -14.69 -22.00
C ALA A 231 -1.65 -13.69 -21.35
N ARG A 232 -1.54 -12.49 -21.93
CA ARG A 232 -0.71 -11.40 -21.38
C ARG A 232 -1.23 -10.90 -20.04
N TYR A 233 -2.54 -10.79 -19.89
CA TYR A 233 -3.15 -10.39 -18.62
C TYR A 233 -2.85 -11.39 -17.50
N GLU A 234 -3.02 -12.68 -17.77
CA GLU A 234 -2.71 -13.75 -16.82
C GLU A 234 -1.23 -13.80 -16.43
N ALA A 235 -0.33 -13.73 -17.42
CA ALA A 235 1.10 -13.61 -17.16
C ALA A 235 1.42 -12.35 -16.34
N GLY A 236 0.74 -11.24 -16.65
CA GLY A 236 0.85 -9.98 -15.91
C GLY A 236 0.44 -10.11 -14.44
N LEU A 237 -0.65 -10.83 -14.15
CA LEU A 237 -1.04 -11.13 -12.76
C LEU A 237 0.04 -11.92 -12.03
N GLY A 238 0.56 -12.98 -12.65
CA GLY A 238 1.66 -13.77 -12.10
C GLY A 238 2.89 -12.90 -11.80
N LEU A 239 3.31 -12.09 -12.77
CA LEU A 239 4.43 -11.16 -12.63
C LEU A 239 4.21 -10.15 -11.49
N VAL A 240 3.02 -9.58 -11.35
CA VAL A 240 2.69 -8.65 -10.24
C VAL A 240 2.76 -9.36 -8.90
N VAL A 241 2.28 -10.60 -8.78
CA VAL A 241 2.44 -11.38 -7.54
C VAL A 241 3.92 -11.53 -7.20
N GLY A 242 4.73 -11.98 -8.16
CA GLY A 242 6.17 -12.20 -7.96
C GLY A 242 6.93 -10.92 -7.58
N LEU A 243 6.75 -9.85 -8.36
CA LEU A 243 7.43 -8.57 -8.13
C LEU A 243 6.97 -7.89 -6.84
N ALA A 244 5.66 -7.81 -6.58
CA ALA A 244 5.18 -7.09 -5.40
C ALA A 244 5.46 -7.88 -4.10
N ALA A 245 5.25 -9.20 -4.10
CA ALA A 245 5.58 -10.02 -2.93
C ALA A 245 7.09 -10.07 -2.69
N GLY A 246 7.89 -10.23 -3.76
CA GLY A 246 9.34 -10.19 -3.69
C GLY A 246 9.85 -8.84 -3.18
N TRP A 247 9.35 -7.72 -3.71
CA TRP A 247 9.77 -6.39 -3.28
C TRP A 247 9.35 -6.06 -1.84
N ALA A 248 8.24 -6.63 -1.36
CA ALA A 248 7.89 -6.58 0.05
C ALA A 248 8.98 -7.21 0.93
N THR A 249 9.56 -8.34 0.51
CA THR A 249 10.69 -9.02 1.17
C THR A 249 12.00 -8.23 1.08
N VAL A 250 12.30 -7.65 -0.09
CA VAL A 250 13.49 -6.79 -0.26
C VAL A 250 13.40 -5.52 0.61
N SER A 251 12.18 -5.09 0.94
CA SER A 251 11.95 -3.91 1.79
C SER A 251 11.89 -4.23 3.27
N GLU A 252 11.44 -5.43 3.64
CA GLU A 252 11.32 -5.93 5.01
C GLU A 252 11.46 -7.47 5.00
N PHE A 253 12.54 -8.00 5.57
CA PHE A 253 12.83 -9.44 5.56
C PHE A 253 11.67 -10.34 6.04
N PRO A 254 10.91 -9.97 7.10
CA PRO A 254 9.79 -10.80 7.55
C PRO A 254 8.67 -10.98 6.52
N ALA A 255 8.57 -10.12 5.49
CA ALA A 255 7.59 -10.28 4.43
C ALA A 255 7.85 -11.51 3.53
N ALA A 256 9.01 -12.19 3.65
CA ALA A 256 9.30 -13.45 2.96
C ALA A 256 8.23 -14.52 3.19
N VAL A 257 7.75 -14.69 4.42
CA VAL A 257 6.74 -15.72 4.75
C VAL A 257 5.39 -15.40 4.08
N PRO A 258 4.81 -14.20 4.22
CA PRO A 258 3.65 -13.78 3.44
C PRO A 258 3.86 -13.91 1.92
N ALA A 259 5.05 -13.62 1.39
CA ALA A 259 5.33 -13.76 -0.02
C ALA A 259 5.18 -15.22 -0.50
N VAL A 260 5.68 -16.18 0.28
CA VAL A 260 5.49 -17.61 0.01
C VAL A 260 4.01 -18.01 0.10
N VAL A 261 3.30 -17.54 1.13
CA VAL A 261 1.85 -17.78 1.27
C VAL A 261 1.08 -17.28 0.05
N LEU A 262 1.43 -16.09 -0.46
CA LEU A 262 0.81 -15.50 -1.65
C LEU A 262 1.17 -16.25 -2.94
N ALA A 263 2.40 -16.75 -3.06
CA ALA A 263 2.81 -17.59 -4.19
C ALA A 263 2.04 -18.92 -4.21
N ILE A 264 1.87 -19.56 -3.05
CA ILE A 264 1.03 -20.77 -2.91
C ILE A 264 -0.42 -20.44 -3.25
N TYR A 265 -0.95 -19.32 -2.76
CA TYR A 265 -2.31 -18.90 -3.08
C TYR A 265 -2.52 -18.66 -4.59
N ALA A 266 -1.57 -18.02 -5.25
CA ALA A 266 -1.57 -17.85 -6.70
C ALA A 266 -1.54 -19.20 -7.44
N ALA A 267 -0.73 -20.16 -6.99
CA ALA A 267 -0.68 -21.50 -7.58
C ALA A 267 -2.01 -22.26 -7.41
N ILE A 268 -2.62 -22.21 -6.23
CA ILE A 268 -3.94 -22.80 -5.94
C ILE A 268 -5.02 -22.23 -6.86
N ASN A 269 -4.93 -20.95 -7.22
CA ASN A 269 -5.87 -20.30 -8.13
C ASN A 269 -5.54 -20.56 -9.61
N ALA A 270 -4.27 -20.77 -9.96
CA ALA A 270 -3.82 -20.98 -11.33
C ALA A 270 -4.03 -22.43 -11.80
N TRP A 271 -3.82 -23.43 -10.95
CA TRP A 271 -3.85 -24.85 -11.32
C TRP A 271 -5.17 -25.31 -11.97
N PRO A 272 -6.36 -24.91 -11.48
CA PRO A 272 -7.64 -25.29 -12.10
C PRO A 272 -7.84 -24.74 -13.52
N LEU A 273 -7.02 -23.79 -13.96
CA LEU A 273 -7.11 -23.18 -15.30
C LEU A 273 -6.50 -24.05 -16.40
N GLY A 274 -5.85 -25.16 -16.04
CA GLY A 274 -5.14 -26.05 -16.95
C GLY A 274 -3.63 -25.79 -16.97
N ARG A 275 -2.86 -26.85 -17.28
CA ARG A 275 -1.40 -26.88 -17.16
C ARG A 275 -0.70 -25.73 -17.89
N GLU A 276 -1.07 -25.44 -19.13
CA GLU A 276 -0.43 -24.41 -19.95
C GLU A 276 -0.60 -23.01 -19.33
N ARG A 277 -1.82 -22.65 -18.95
CA ARG A 277 -2.13 -21.36 -18.31
C ARG A 277 -1.44 -21.25 -16.96
N ALA A 278 -1.47 -22.32 -16.17
CA ALA A 278 -0.80 -22.36 -14.87
C ALA A 278 0.71 -22.15 -15.01
N LEU A 279 1.38 -22.85 -15.92
CA LEU A 279 2.81 -22.68 -16.17
C LEU A 279 3.18 -21.27 -16.63
N ARG A 280 2.35 -20.63 -17.46
CA ARG A 280 2.56 -19.23 -17.86
C ARG A 280 2.48 -18.27 -16.67
N ILE A 281 1.45 -18.40 -15.85
CA ILE A 281 1.24 -17.53 -14.67
C ILE A 281 2.37 -17.75 -13.66
N LEU A 282 2.67 -19.00 -13.34
CA LEU A 282 3.69 -19.36 -12.35
C LEU A 282 5.10 -19.05 -12.85
N GLY A 283 5.37 -19.24 -14.14
CA GLY A 283 6.64 -18.83 -14.75
C GLY A 283 6.87 -17.32 -14.65
N ALA A 284 5.83 -16.51 -14.92
CA ALA A 284 5.90 -15.06 -14.75
C ALA A 284 6.07 -14.63 -13.28
N LEU A 285 5.41 -15.34 -12.36
CA LEU A 285 5.58 -15.15 -10.91
C LEU A 285 7.02 -15.43 -10.48
N VAL A 286 7.56 -16.58 -10.87
CA VAL A 286 8.94 -16.97 -10.55
C VAL A 286 9.92 -15.97 -11.14
N ALA A 287 9.72 -15.50 -12.37
CA ALA A 287 10.57 -14.47 -12.98
C ALA A 287 10.57 -13.16 -12.17
N GLY A 288 9.39 -12.70 -11.72
CA GLY A 288 9.27 -11.52 -10.86
C GLY A 288 9.97 -11.70 -9.51
N ALA A 289 9.75 -12.85 -8.85
CA ALA A 289 10.38 -13.15 -7.57
C ALA A 289 11.90 -13.29 -7.69
N ALA A 290 12.39 -13.94 -8.74
CA ALA A 290 13.82 -14.10 -9.03
C ALA A 290 14.50 -12.75 -9.28
N ALA A 291 13.84 -11.81 -9.97
CA ALA A 291 14.38 -10.46 -10.15
C ALA A 291 14.56 -9.74 -8.80
N CYS A 292 13.60 -9.83 -7.89
CA CYS A 292 13.73 -9.25 -6.55
C CYS A 292 14.82 -9.94 -5.72
N ALA A 293 14.89 -11.27 -5.78
CA ALA A 293 15.95 -12.04 -5.10
C ALA A 293 17.34 -11.66 -5.62
N ALA A 294 17.50 -11.50 -6.94
CA ALA A 294 18.76 -11.05 -7.54
C ALA A 294 19.18 -9.66 -7.05
N VAL A 295 18.25 -8.71 -6.95
CA VAL A 295 18.52 -7.37 -6.39
C VAL A 295 19.02 -7.47 -4.95
N LEU A 296 18.34 -8.25 -4.10
CA LEU A 296 18.74 -8.40 -2.70
C LEU A 296 20.10 -9.10 -2.59
N MET A 297 20.28 -10.22 -3.28
CA MET A 297 21.54 -10.99 -3.25
C MET A 297 22.72 -10.19 -3.78
N ALA A 298 22.52 -9.39 -4.83
CA ALA A 298 23.56 -8.50 -5.36
C ALA A 298 23.95 -7.42 -4.34
N TYR A 299 22.97 -6.80 -3.67
CA TYR A 299 23.24 -5.82 -2.62
C TYR A 299 23.99 -6.46 -1.44
N GLN A 300 23.54 -7.61 -0.95
CA GLN A 300 24.20 -8.30 0.16
C GLN A 300 25.64 -8.71 -0.21
N TYR A 301 25.85 -9.23 -1.42
CA TYR A 301 27.18 -9.59 -1.90
C TYR A 301 28.10 -8.37 -2.01
N ALA A 302 27.58 -7.25 -2.55
CA ALA A 302 28.37 -6.03 -2.70
C ALA A 302 28.78 -5.40 -1.35
N CYS A 303 27.94 -5.50 -0.32
CA CYS A 303 28.25 -4.95 1.01
C CYS A 303 29.05 -5.92 1.91
N PHE A 304 28.80 -7.22 1.80
CA PHE A 304 29.23 -8.21 2.80
C PHE A 304 29.99 -9.42 2.22
N GLY A 305 30.29 -9.42 0.92
CA GLY A 305 31.02 -10.51 0.25
C GLY A 305 30.25 -11.83 0.08
N SER A 306 28.98 -11.89 0.52
CA SER A 306 28.13 -13.09 0.37
C SER A 306 26.68 -12.70 0.08
N PRO A 307 25.99 -13.37 -0.88
CA PRO A 307 24.61 -13.06 -1.23
C PRO A 307 23.60 -13.47 -0.14
N PHE A 308 24.04 -14.27 0.84
CA PHE A 308 23.20 -14.77 1.94
C PHE A 308 23.54 -14.15 3.29
N HIS A 309 24.55 -13.29 3.36
CA HIS A 309 24.82 -12.51 4.56
C HIS A 309 23.66 -11.54 4.76
N ILE A 310 23.05 -11.46 5.95
CA ILE A 310 21.92 -10.56 6.24
C ILE A 310 22.47 -9.33 6.96
N ALA A 311 22.07 -8.11 6.59
CA ALA A 311 22.68 -6.90 7.14
C ALA A 311 22.60 -6.82 8.68
N TYR A 312 21.51 -7.33 9.27
CA TYR A 312 21.33 -7.46 10.72
C TYR A 312 22.36 -8.35 11.43
N SER A 313 23.03 -9.30 10.76
CA SER A 313 24.06 -10.14 11.42
C SER A 313 25.35 -9.39 11.74
N SER A 314 25.53 -8.18 11.19
CA SER A 314 26.69 -7.31 11.43
C SER A 314 26.35 -6.03 12.20
N GLU A 315 25.20 -5.99 12.87
CA GLU A 315 24.78 -4.83 13.68
C GLU A 315 25.71 -4.63 14.90
N GLN A 316 26.21 -3.41 15.09
CA GLN A 316 27.38 -3.17 15.97
C GLN A 316 27.03 -2.86 17.43
N SER A 317 25.78 -2.52 17.77
CA SER A 317 25.50 -1.93 19.09
C SER A 317 24.08 -2.12 19.61
N GLY A 318 23.94 -2.44 20.90
CA GLY A 318 22.70 -2.32 21.69
C GLY A 318 21.63 -3.38 21.46
N PHE A 319 21.82 -4.25 20.47
CA PHE A 319 20.82 -5.25 20.04
C PHE A 319 21.28 -6.70 20.24
N GLU A 320 21.92 -7.02 21.37
CA GLU A 320 22.39 -8.39 21.71
C GLU A 320 21.29 -9.46 21.59
N GLY A 321 20.04 -9.08 21.82
CA GLY A 321 18.88 -9.94 21.64
C GLY A 321 18.70 -10.46 20.21
N MET A 322 19.24 -9.79 19.19
CA MET A 322 19.22 -10.29 17.80
C MET A 322 20.17 -11.46 17.59
N GLN A 323 21.17 -11.65 18.46
CA GLN A 323 22.07 -12.81 18.43
C GLN A 323 21.46 -14.06 19.10
N THR A 324 20.26 -13.95 19.67
CA THR A 324 19.53 -15.05 20.32
C THR A 324 18.41 -15.59 19.42
N GLY A 325 18.09 -16.88 19.55
CA GLY A 325 17.04 -17.51 18.72
C GLY A 325 17.37 -17.45 17.23
N VAL A 326 16.37 -17.22 16.37
CA VAL A 326 16.56 -16.96 14.93
C VAL A 326 16.42 -15.47 14.69
N PHE A 327 17.53 -14.71 14.75
CA PHE A 327 17.54 -13.24 14.64
C PHE A 327 16.62 -12.52 15.67
N GLY A 328 16.64 -12.99 16.92
CA GLY A 328 15.78 -12.48 18.00
C GLY A 328 14.35 -13.00 17.97
N ILE A 329 14.03 -14.00 17.13
CA ILE A 329 12.73 -14.67 17.11
C ILE A 329 12.79 -15.92 17.99
N HIS A 330 11.84 -16.00 18.92
CA HIS A 330 11.66 -17.09 19.89
C HIS A 330 10.26 -17.70 19.78
N VAL A 331 9.86 -18.51 20.77
CA VAL A 331 8.45 -18.92 20.92
C VAL A 331 7.61 -17.68 21.28
N PRO A 332 6.40 -17.50 20.72
CA PRO A 332 5.56 -16.34 21.02
C PRO A 332 5.30 -16.17 22.52
N SER A 333 5.56 -14.99 23.05
CA SER A 333 5.27 -14.64 24.44
C SER A 333 3.82 -14.19 24.59
N ILE A 334 3.08 -14.81 25.50
CA ILE A 334 1.71 -14.39 25.85
C ILE A 334 1.72 -12.95 26.40
N ALA A 335 2.75 -12.57 27.15
CA ALA A 335 2.90 -11.22 27.67
C ALA A 335 3.13 -10.21 26.53
N ALA A 336 4.00 -10.52 25.57
CA ALA A 336 4.21 -9.68 24.39
C ALA A 336 2.93 -9.58 23.55
N LEU A 337 2.24 -10.71 23.31
CA LEU A 337 0.96 -10.77 22.61
C LEU A 337 -0.09 -9.84 23.23
N TRP A 338 -0.23 -9.87 24.56
CA TRP A 338 -1.15 -8.98 25.27
C TRP A 338 -0.74 -7.52 25.12
N ARG A 339 0.56 -7.21 25.21
CA ARG A 339 1.08 -5.84 25.10
C ARG A 339 0.91 -5.26 23.70
N ILE A 340 1.13 -6.03 22.64
CA ILE A 340 0.97 -5.56 21.25
C ILE A 340 -0.50 -5.43 20.81
N LEU A 341 -1.43 -6.16 21.43
CA LEU A 341 -2.85 -6.07 21.10
C LEU A 341 -3.59 -5.06 21.98
N PHE A 342 -3.38 -5.12 23.30
CA PHE A 342 -4.20 -4.39 24.29
C PHE A 342 -3.40 -3.38 25.14
N GLY A 343 -2.07 -3.38 25.03
CA GLY A 343 -1.21 -2.56 25.89
C GLY A 343 -1.39 -1.04 25.68
N ARG A 344 -1.23 -0.28 26.77
CA ARG A 344 -1.30 1.20 26.74
C ARG A 344 -0.07 1.87 26.13
N TYR A 345 1.03 1.12 25.99
CA TYR A 345 2.26 1.60 25.39
C TYR A 345 2.09 1.71 23.87
N ARG A 346 1.83 0.58 23.20
CA ARG A 346 1.75 0.48 21.73
C ARG A 346 0.73 -0.55 21.24
N GLY A 347 -0.31 -0.83 22.01
CA GLY A 347 -1.33 -1.81 21.61
C GLY A 347 -2.07 -1.40 20.35
N LEU A 348 -2.30 -2.35 19.44
CA LEU A 348 -3.04 -2.13 18.21
C LEU A 348 -4.49 -1.72 18.48
N LEU A 349 -5.20 -2.43 19.36
CA LEU A 349 -6.65 -2.22 19.55
C LEU A 349 -7.00 -0.92 20.28
N PRO A 350 -6.20 -0.43 21.26
CA PRO A 350 -6.38 0.92 21.78
C PRO A 350 -6.26 2.02 20.72
N LEU A 351 -5.41 1.83 19.71
CA LEU A 351 -5.16 2.82 18.64
C LEU A 351 -6.08 2.65 17.43
N ALA A 352 -6.56 1.42 17.19
CA ALA A 352 -7.37 1.02 16.05
C ALA A 352 -8.53 0.09 16.46
N PRO A 353 -9.47 0.54 17.32
CA PRO A 353 -10.42 -0.36 17.96
C PRO A 353 -11.42 -1.03 17.00
N ALA A 354 -11.65 -0.44 15.83
CA ALA A 354 -12.47 -1.07 14.80
C ALA A 354 -11.91 -2.46 14.38
N LEU A 355 -10.59 -2.65 14.41
CA LEU A 355 -9.94 -3.91 14.05
C LEU A 355 -10.29 -5.07 14.98
N MET A 356 -10.81 -4.81 16.19
CA MET A 356 -11.29 -5.85 17.11
C MET A 356 -12.40 -6.70 16.47
N PHE A 357 -13.18 -6.13 15.54
CA PHE A 357 -14.29 -6.81 14.88
C PHE A 357 -13.91 -7.46 13.55
N ALA A 358 -12.69 -7.23 13.04
CA ALA A 358 -12.22 -7.79 11.79
C ALA A 358 -12.30 -9.33 11.72
N PRO A 359 -11.96 -10.10 12.77
CA PRO A 359 -12.06 -11.56 12.75
C PRO A 359 -13.47 -12.06 12.45
N LEU A 360 -14.52 -11.40 12.98
CA LEU A 360 -15.92 -11.79 12.74
C LEU A 360 -16.26 -11.72 11.24
N GLY A 361 -15.80 -10.67 10.57
CA GLY A 361 -15.98 -10.51 9.14
C GLY A 361 -15.20 -11.51 8.30
N LEU A 362 -13.93 -11.79 8.66
CA LEU A 362 -13.12 -12.81 7.99
C LEU A 362 -13.74 -14.20 8.14
N ILE A 363 -14.24 -14.55 9.33
CA ILE A 363 -14.97 -15.80 9.57
C ILE A 363 -16.24 -15.86 8.72
N ALA A 364 -16.98 -14.75 8.60
CA ALA A 364 -18.17 -14.70 7.74
C ALA A 364 -17.85 -14.89 6.25
N MET A 365 -16.64 -14.54 5.79
CA MET A 365 -16.20 -14.79 4.41
C MET A 365 -15.88 -16.27 4.14
N ILE A 366 -15.62 -17.09 5.17
CA ILE A 366 -15.33 -18.53 4.98
C ILE A 366 -16.52 -19.27 4.34
N ARG A 367 -17.74 -18.75 4.53
CA ARG A 367 -18.98 -19.32 3.98
C ARG A 367 -19.35 -18.74 2.61
N THR A 368 -18.48 -17.95 1.97
CA THR A 368 -18.73 -17.35 0.65
C THR A 368 -17.71 -17.86 -0.38
N PRO A 369 -17.89 -17.57 -1.68
CA PRO A 369 -16.88 -17.86 -2.70
C PRO A 369 -15.50 -17.22 -2.40
N ALA A 370 -15.46 -16.18 -1.56
CA ALA A 370 -14.24 -15.52 -1.09
C ALA A 370 -13.46 -16.31 -0.01
N ARG A 371 -13.88 -17.55 0.33
CA ARG A 371 -13.27 -18.38 1.38
C ARG A 371 -11.75 -18.44 1.32
N ARG A 372 -11.18 -18.68 0.13
CA ARG A 372 -9.72 -18.80 -0.02
C ARG A 372 -8.99 -17.50 0.32
N ALA A 373 -9.50 -16.37 -0.18
CA ALA A 373 -8.97 -15.05 0.13
C ALA A 373 -9.03 -14.76 1.64
N ALA A 374 -10.13 -15.12 2.29
CA ALA A 374 -10.30 -14.95 3.74
C ALA A 374 -9.29 -15.79 4.54
N ILE A 375 -9.08 -17.06 4.17
CA ILE A 375 -8.09 -17.93 4.83
C ILE A 375 -6.68 -17.36 4.70
N VAL A 376 -6.29 -16.92 3.50
CA VAL A 376 -4.96 -16.35 3.29
C VAL A 376 -4.78 -15.04 4.05
N ALA A 377 -5.80 -14.17 4.07
CA ALA A 377 -5.79 -12.95 4.88
C ALA A 377 -5.64 -13.25 6.38
N MET A 378 -6.33 -14.28 6.90
CA MET A 378 -6.17 -14.74 8.29
C MET A 378 -4.77 -15.28 8.56
N ILE A 379 -4.21 -16.10 7.66
CA ILE A 379 -2.84 -16.65 7.80
C ILE A 379 -1.82 -15.50 7.90
N ILE A 380 -1.90 -14.51 7.01
CA ILE A 380 -0.99 -13.37 7.01
C ILE A 380 -1.15 -12.54 8.29
N ALA A 381 -2.40 -12.28 8.71
CA ALA A 381 -2.66 -11.51 9.93
C ALA A 381 -2.13 -12.23 11.19
N VAL A 382 -2.42 -13.53 11.33
CA VAL A 382 -1.95 -14.36 12.45
C VAL A 382 -0.42 -14.45 12.43
N TYR A 383 0.19 -14.63 11.26
CA TYR A 383 1.65 -14.65 11.12
C TYR A 383 2.30 -13.40 11.71
N TYR A 384 1.87 -12.20 11.31
CA TYR A 384 2.48 -10.95 11.79
C TYR A 384 2.23 -10.69 13.28
N VAL A 385 1.06 -11.10 13.80
CA VAL A 385 0.78 -11.04 15.24
C VAL A 385 1.73 -11.95 16.02
N LEU A 386 1.87 -13.21 15.58
CA LEU A 386 2.74 -14.18 16.24
C LEU A 386 4.22 -13.81 16.09
N LEU A 387 4.64 -13.33 14.92
CA LEU A 387 5.99 -12.83 14.68
C LEU A 387 6.34 -11.72 15.67
N ASN A 388 5.49 -10.70 15.79
CA ASN A 388 5.76 -9.59 16.70
C ASN A 388 5.76 -10.07 18.17
N ALA A 389 4.87 -11.00 18.55
CA ALA A 389 4.85 -11.58 19.89
C ALA A 389 6.06 -12.48 20.20
N SER A 390 6.76 -12.96 19.16
CA SER A 390 7.94 -13.81 19.25
C SER A 390 9.26 -13.04 19.26
N TYR A 391 9.22 -11.75 18.93
CA TYR A 391 10.42 -10.95 18.73
C TYR A 391 10.93 -10.37 20.06
N THR A 392 12.23 -10.49 20.33
CA THR A 392 12.86 -9.94 21.54
C THR A 392 12.55 -8.46 21.72
N TYR A 393 12.64 -7.68 20.64
CA TYR A 393 12.32 -6.25 20.61
C TYR A 393 10.88 -6.00 20.13
N TRP A 394 9.92 -6.72 20.73
CA TRP A 394 8.50 -6.68 20.37
C TRP A 394 7.95 -5.25 20.34
N GLU A 395 8.48 -4.33 21.15
CA GLU A 395 8.08 -2.94 21.18
C GLU A 395 8.42 -2.18 19.90
N GLY A 396 9.50 -2.56 19.20
CA GLY A 396 9.94 -1.93 17.97
C GLY A 396 10.38 -0.48 18.14
N GLY A 397 11.39 -0.21 18.97
CA GLY A 397 12.13 1.06 18.95
C GLY A 397 11.30 2.30 19.28
N TRP A 398 11.38 3.39 18.52
CA TRP A 398 10.44 4.53 18.59
C TRP A 398 9.36 4.37 17.52
N SER A 399 8.07 4.37 17.90
CA SER A 399 6.96 4.06 17.00
C SER A 399 5.59 4.41 17.58
N TYR A 400 4.69 4.88 16.71
CA TYR A 400 3.25 4.94 16.98
C TYR A 400 2.63 3.56 16.74
N GLY A 401 2.31 2.86 17.82
CA GLY A 401 1.75 1.51 17.76
C GLY A 401 2.79 0.42 17.39
N PRO A 402 2.32 -0.82 17.20
CA PRO A 402 3.18 -1.98 17.05
C PRO A 402 3.59 -2.15 15.59
N ARG A 403 4.71 -1.54 15.20
CA ARG A 403 5.09 -1.41 13.78
C ARG A 403 5.35 -2.74 13.08
N HIS A 404 5.87 -3.76 13.77
CA HIS A 404 6.19 -5.05 13.14
C HIS A 404 4.94 -5.87 12.78
N LEU A 405 3.81 -5.68 13.48
CA LEU A 405 2.54 -6.31 13.11
C LEU A 405 1.70 -5.50 12.12
N SER A 406 2.05 -4.23 11.88
CA SER A 406 1.27 -3.33 11.01
C SER A 406 0.98 -3.88 9.60
N PRO A 407 1.83 -4.71 8.97
CA PRO A 407 1.48 -5.30 7.68
C PRO A 407 0.27 -6.25 7.70
N ALA A 408 -0.20 -6.70 8.88
CA ALA A 408 -1.45 -7.44 9.03
C ALA A 408 -2.72 -6.59 8.79
N ILE A 409 -2.65 -5.28 9.05
CA ILE A 409 -3.80 -4.39 9.11
C ILE A 409 -4.66 -4.38 7.83
N PRO A 410 -4.10 -4.27 6.60
CA PRO A 410 -4.94 -4.26 5.39
C PRO A 410 -5.71 -5.58 5.21
N PHE A 411 -5.15 -6.72 5.63
CA PHE A 411 -5.80 -8.03 5.56
C PHE A 411 -6.94 -8.15 6.58
N LEU A 412 -6.77 -7.58 7.77
CA LEU A 412 -7.86 -7.46 8.76
C LEU A 412 -9.00 -6.58 8.22
N CYS A 413 -8.68 -5.52 7.49
CA CYS A 413 -9.69 -4.61 6.93
C CYS A 413 -10.60 -5.27 5.88
N LEU A 414 -10.19 -6.37 5.23
CA LEU A 414 -11.09 -7.20 4.39
C LEU A 414 -12.27 -7.74 5.20
N GLY A 415 -12.01 -8.18 6.44
CA GLY A 415 -13.05 -8.61 7.36
C GLY A 415 -14.02 -7.49 7.69
N LEU A 416 -13.51 -6.28 7.95
CA LEU A 416 -14.35 -5.11 8.23
C LEU A 416 -15.28 -4.77 7.06
N ALA A 417 -14.82 -4.89 5.81
CA ALA A 417 -15.68 -4.67 4.64
C ALA A 417 -16.84 -5.66 4.59
N ARG A 418 -16.56 -6.95 4.87
CA ARG A 418 -17.60 -7.99 4.90
C ARG A 418 -18.56 -7.77 6.06
N LEU A 419 -18.04 -7.50 7.25
CA LEU A 419 -18.85 -7.27 8.44
C LEU A 419 -19.79 -6.07 8.24
N TRP A 420 -19.27 -4.96 7.73
CA TRP A 420 -20.09 -3.79 7.39
C TRP A 420 -21.21 -4.13 6.40
N THR A 421 -20.92 -4.97 5.41
CA THR A 421 -21.88 -5.36 4.37
C THR A 421 -23.08 -6.13 4.91
N ILE A 422 -22.87 -7.00 5.89
CA ILE A 422 -23.94 -7.81 6.49
C ILE A 422 -24.55 -7.19 7.75
N ALA A 423 -23.91 -6.16 8.31
CA ALA A 423 -24.32 -5.58 9.58
C ALA A 423 -25.58 -4.69 9.44
N PRO A 424 -26.50 -4.74 10.43
CA PRO A 424 -27.60 -3.78 10.53
C PRO A 424 -27.07 -2.36 10.74
N ARG A 425 -27.94 -1.35 10.55
CA ARG A 425 -27.55 0.07 10.66
C ARG A 425 -26.93 0.44 12.01
N SER A 426 -27.43 -0.12 13.12
CA SER A 426 -26.90 0.13 14.47
C SER A 426 -25.46 -0.36 14.62
N ALA A 427 -25.17 -1.59 14.20
CA ALA A 427 -23.82 -2.15 14.24
C ALA A 427 -22.84 -1.37 13.32
N ARG A 428 -23.30 -0.90 12.15
CA ARG A 428 -22.50 -0.01 11.29
C ARG A 428 -22.19 1.32 11.96
N ALA A 429 -23.14 1.91 12.69
CA ALA A 429 -22.90 3.13 13.45
C ALA A 429 -21.84 2.92 14.55
N VAL A 430 -21.88 1.79 15.26
CA VAL A 430 -20.85 1.41 16.25
C VAL A 430 -19.48 1.25 15.59
N LEU A 431 -19.38 0.51 14.49
CA LEU A 431 -18.13 0.35 13.73
C LEU A 431 -17.58 1.69 13.22
N ALA A 432 -18.45 2.57 12.72
CA ALA A 432 -18.09 3.91 12.30
C ALA A 432 -17.57 4.75 13.48
N GLY A 433 -18.19 4.66 14.66
CA GLY A 433 -17.74 5.33 15.87
C GLY A 433 -16.33 4.89 16.29
N PHE A 434 -16.07 3.58 16.33
CA PHE A 434 -14.73 3.06 16.61
C PHE A 434 -13.69 3.48 15.57
N SER A 435 -14.05 3.47 14.29
CA SER A 435 -13.16 3.94 13.22
C SER A 435 -12.92 5.45 13.29
N ALA A 436 -13.92 6.26 13.64
CA ALA A 436 -13.77 7.70 13.81
C ALA A 436 -12.85 8.01 15.00
N TYR A 437 -12.99 7.28 16.10
CA TYR A 437 -12.08 7.38 17.25
C TYR A 437 -10.64 7.01 16.87
N GLY A 438 -10.43 5.88 16.19
CA GLY A 438 -9.10 5.50 15.69
C GLY A 438 -8.51 6.52 14.72
N ALA A 439 -9.34 7.16 13.90
CA ALA A 439 -8.91 8.22 12.99
C ALA A 439 -8.50 9.50 13.72
N ALA A 440 -9.23 9.88 14.78
CA ALA A 440 -8.86 11.00 15.64
C ALA A 440 -7.51 10.73 16.33
N LEU A 441 -7.30 9.53 16.88
CA LEU A 441 -6.01 9.17 17.49
C LEU A 441 -4.86 9.14 16.48
N SER A 442 -5.11 8.65 15.26
CA SER A 442 -4.11 8.60 14.20
C SER A 442 -3.74 9.99 13.70
N LEU A 443 -4.72 10.91 13.63
CA LEU A 443 -4.47 12.33 13.36
C LEU A 443 -3.60 12.95 14.46
N VAL A 444 -3.92 12.70 15.74
CA VAL A 444 -3.08 13.15 16.87
C VAL A 444 -1.65 12.66 16.70
N GLY A 445 -1.46 11.36 16.41
CA GLY A 445 -0.13 10.77 16.19
C GLY A 445 0.61 11.37 14.99
N ALA A 446 -0.06 11.54 13.85
CA ALA A 446 0.54 12.11 12.65
C ALA A 446 0.86 13.60 12.81
N ALA A 447 0.02 14.37 13.50
CA ALA A 447 0.18 15.80 13.70
C ALA A 447 1.23 16.14 14.77
N THR A 448 1.42 15.30 15.78
CA THR A 448 2.39 15.53 16.85
C THR A 448 3.71 14.81 16.59
N MET A 449 3.74 13.48 16.72
CA MET A 449 4.94 12.67 16.54
C MET A 449 4.58 11.21 16.21
N ALA A 450 4.98 10.77 15.01
CA ALA A 450 4.75 9.38 14.58
C ALA A 450 5.69 8.35 15.23
N GLN A 451 6.69 8.79 15.99
CA GLN A 451 7.69 7.96 16.66
C GLN A 451 7.92 8.39 18.12
N PRO A 452 6.92 8.32 19.01
CA PRO A 452 7.11 8.68 20.41
C PRO A 452 8.25 7.88 21.05
N PRO A 453 9.11 8.53 21.86
CA PRO A 453 10.25 7.88 22.50
C PRO A 453 9.88 6.74 23.43
N ALA A 454 10.78 5.78 23.55
CA ALA A 454 10.57 4.59 24.39
C ALA A 454 10.54 4.88 25.91
N SER A 455 10.95 6.08 26.32
CA SER A 455 10.86 6.54 27.72
C SER A 455 9.42 6.73 28.19
N PHE A 456 8.46 6.97 27.28
CA PHE A 456 7.05 7.13 27.62
C PHE A 456 6.32 5.80 27.63
N GLN A 457 5.87 5.33 28.79
CA GLN A 457 5.17 4.04 28.91
C GLN A 457 3.71 4.12 28.43
N ARG A 458 3.14 5.33 28.36
CA ARG A 458 1.79 5.59 27.81
C ARG A 458 1.85 6.82 26.89
N PRO A 459 2.51 6.71 25.72
CA PRO A 459 2.86 7.86 24.89
C PRO A 459 1.63 8.67 24.47
N LEU A 460 0.49 8.01 24.27
CA LEU A 460 -0.75 8.71 23.92
C LEU A 460 -1.17 9.71 25.00
N THR A 461 -1.17 9.31 26.27
CA THR A 461 -1.64 10.16 27.39
C THR A 461 -0.55 11.02 28.00
N GLU A 462 0.70 10.57 27.94
CA GLU A 462 1.85 11.27 28.55
C GLU A 462 2.46 12.32 27.61
N LEU A 463 2.32 12.16 26.29
CA LEU A 463 2.97 13.03 25.30
C LEU A 463 2.00 13.53 24.22
N LEU A 464 1.38 12.63 23.44
CA LEU A 464 0.73 13.00 22.18
C LEU A 464 -0.56 13.81 22.40
N LEU A 465 -1.45 13.37 23.30
CA LEU A 465 -2.69 14.10 23.60
C LEU A 465 -2.42 15.44 24.31
N PRO A 466 -1.55 15.53 25.34
CA PRO A 466 -1.18 16.82 25.92
C PRO A 466 -0.60 17.79 24.87
N ALA A 467 0.32 17.33 24.03
CA ALA A 467 0.91 18.16 23.00
C ALA A 467 -0.13 18.64 21.98
N PHE A 468 -0.97 17.72 21.48
CA PHE A 468 -2.05 18.08 20.55
C PHE A 468 -3.00 19.11 21.19
N ARG A 469 -3.46 18.89 22.42
CA ARG A 469 -4.32 19.82 23.17
C ARG A 469 -3.71 21.22 23.24
N ASP A 470 -2.41 21.30 23.48
CA ASP A 470 -1.69 22.57 23.61
C ASP A 470 -1.44 23.25 22.25
N GLY A 471 -1.84 22.62 21.13
CA GLY A 471 -1.49 23.08 19.78
C GLY A 471 0.00 22.87 19.46
N ASP A 472 0.69 22.04 20.23
CA ASP A 472 2.09 21.76 20.07
C ASP A 472 2.28 20.56 19.11
N LEU A 473 2.44 20.89 17.83
CA LEU A 473 2.51 19.93 16.73
C LEU A 473 3.95 19.79 16.20
N SER A 474 4.23 18.69 15.50
CA SER A 474 5.54 18.37 14.92
C SER A 474 6.68 18.36 15.94
N LEU A 475 6.56 17.49 16.95
CA LEU A 475 7.43 17.44 18.13
C LEU A 475 8.82 16.85 17.87
N ASN A 476 9.01 16.12 16.77
CA ASN A 476 10.30 15.48 16.51
C ASN A 476 11.37 16.52 16.19
N THR A 477 12.43 16.52 16.99
CA THR A 477 13.57 17.43 16.86
C THR A 477 14.77 16.80 16.16
N GLN A 478 14.79 15.47 15.98
CA GLN A 478 15.90 14.78 15.32
C GLN A 478 15.89 15.01 13.81
N ARG A 479 17.00 15.54 13.26
CA ARG A 479 17.22 15.65 11.81
C ARG A 479 17.88 14.37 11.27
N PHE A 480 17.95 14.26 9.95
CA PHE A 480 18.63 13.14 9.27
C PHE A 480 20.16 13.15 9.42
N THR A 481 20.71 14.25 9.90
CA THR A 481 22.14 14.45 10.18
C THR A 481 22.49 14.27 11.65
N ASP A 482 21.49 14.26 12.54
CA ASP A 482 21.70 14.27 13.98
C ASP A 482 21.73 12.83 14.53
N SER A 483 22.61 12.58 15.50
CA SER A 483 22.75 11.27 16.16
C SER A 483 21.58 10.93 17.10
N GLY A 484 20.78 11.92 17.50
CA GLY A 484 19.64 11.75 18.40
C GLY A 484 18.73 12.96 18.44
N ALA A 485 17.60 12.83 19.14
CA ALA A 485 16.68 13.94 19.38
C ALA A 485 17.15 14.81 20.57
N SER A 486 16.98 16.12 20.47
CA SER A 486 17.08 17.04 21.60
C SER A 486 15.83 16.96 22.50
N ALA A 487 15.76 17.79 23.56
CA ALA A 487 14.61 17.82 24.44
C ALA A 487 13.28 17.98 23.67
N LEU A 488 12.34 17.06 23.89
CA LEU A 488 11.00 17.13 23.28
C LEU A 488 10.29 18.42 23.70
N ARG A 489 9.47 18.97 22.81
CA ARG A 489 8.77 20.26 22.97
C ARG A 489 9.70 21.48 23.11
N ALA A 490 11.03 21.30 23.13
CA ALA A 490 11.98 22.40 22.96
C ALA A 490 12.16 22.64 21.46
N HIS A 491 11.21 23.37 20.86
CA HIS A 491 11.30 23.75 19.45
C HIS A 491 12.53 24.64 19.25
N VAL A 492 13.39 24.24 18.33
CA VAL A 492 14.52 25.05 17.87
C VAL A 492 14.28 25.35 16.40
N ASP A 493 14.33 26.61 16.02
CA ASP A 493 14.20 27.00 14.62
C ASP A 493 15.53 26.84 13.87
N PRO A 494 15.51 26.27 12.64
CA PRO A 494 14.34 25.70 11.98
C PRO A 494 13.93 24.33 12.55
N LYS A 495 12.61 24.15 12.75
CA LYS A 495 12.00 22.90 13.27
C LYS A 495 12.32 21.70 12.37
N ALA A 496 12.85 20.62 12.95
CA ALA A 496 13.17 19.41 12.19
C ALA A 496 11.95 18.79 11.50
N ALA A 497 10.86 18.55 12.24
CA ALA A 497 9.57 18.11 11.70
C ALA A 497 8.63 19.29 11.44
N TRP A 498 7.71 19.13 10.49
CA TRP A 498 6.73 20.17 10.15
C TRP A 498 5.52 19.58 9.41
N ASN A 499 4.47 20.38 9.27
CA ASN A 499 3.36 20.10 8.35
C ASN A 499 3.19 21.23 7.32
N LEU A 500 2.49 20.97 6.23
CA LEU A 500 2.35 21.95 5.13
C LEU A 500 1.64 23.25 5.56
N GLY A 501 0.79 23.22 6.58
CA GLY A 501 0.18 24.43 7.14
C GLY A 501 1.20 25.32 7.85
N MET A 502 2.14 24.74 8.60
CA MET A 502 3.27 25.47 9.18
C MET A 502 4.15 26.09 8.10
N LYS A 503 4.41 25.37 7.00
CA LYS A 503 5.12 25.92 5.83
C LYS A 503 4.35 27.04 5.13
N ALA A 504 3.04 27.13 5.32
CA ALA A 504 2.19 28.23 4.86
C ALA A 504 2.06 29.37 5.89
N GLY A 505 2.79 29.33 7.01
CA GLY A 505 2.76 30.36 8.06
C GLY A 505 1.62 30.23 9.06
N LEU A 506 0.97 29.06 9.15
CA LEU A 506 -0.07 28.78 10.15
C LEU A 506 0.52 28.00 11.33
N ASP A 507 0.14 28.36 12.55
CA ASP A 507 0.64 27.71 13.76
C ASP A 507 -0.43 26.92 14.51
N GLY A 508 0.06 26.05 15.40
CA GLY A 508 -0.75 25.15 16.22
C GLY A 508 -1.88 24.46 15.46
N HIS A 509 -3.09 24.48 16.00
CA HIS A 509 -4.25 23.85 15.36
C HIS A 509 -4.63 24.50 14.02
N ALA A 510 -4.35 25.80 13.82
CA ALA A 510 -4.63 26.46 12.55
C ALA A 510 -3.81 25.83 11.41
N SER A 511 -2.63 25.29 11.71
CA SER A 511 -1.82 24.53 10.75
C SER A 511 -2.50 23.27 10.20
N LEU A 512 -3.63 22.81 10.77
CA LEU A 512 -4.41 21.67 10.26
C LEU A 512 -5.58 22.08 9.34
N ILE A 513 -5.91 23.37 9.25
CA ILE A 513 -7.03 23.88 8.45
C ILE A 513 -6.90 23.49 6.97
N PRO A 514 -5.73 23.64 6.30
CA PRO A 514 -5.60 23.22 4.90
C PRO A 514 -5.89 21.74 4.67
N LEU A 515 -5.47 20.86 5.60
CA LEU A 515 -5.78 19.43 5.52
C LEU A 515 -7.30 19.18 5.68
N ALA A 516 -7.95 19.87 6.63
CA ALA A 516 -9.39 19.78 6.81
C ALA A 516 -10.16 20.22 5.54
N ILE A 517 -9.71 21.29 4.87
CA ILE A 517 -10.28 21.73 3.58
C ILE A 517 -10.15 20.63 2.53
N VAL A 518 -8.99 19.98 2.41
CA VAL A 518 -8.79 18.86 1.48
C VAL A 518 -9.78 17.73 1.74
N TRP A 519 -10.06 17.42 3.01
CA TRP A 519 -11.04 16.39 3.37
C TRP A 519 -12.48 16.81 3.07
N LEU A 520 -12.84 18.06 3.35
CA LEU A 520 -14.16 18.61 3.02
C LEU A 520 -14.41 18.57 1.51
N VAL A 521 -13.46 19.07 0.71
CA VAL A 521 -13.53 19.06 -0.76
C VAL A 521 -13.62 17.62 -1.28
N ALA A 522 -12.79 16.70 -0.78
CA ALA A 522 -12.85 15.30 -1.19
C ALA A 522 -14.21 14.65 -0.85
N SER A 523 -14.77 14.97 0.32
CA SER A 523 -16.07 14.46 0.75
C SER A 523 -17.21 15.01 -0.12
N LEU A 524 -17.17 16.30 -0.46
CA LEU A 524 -18.14 16.95 -1.34
C LEU A 524 -18.07 16.39 -2.78
N LEU A 525 -16.87 16.22 -3.32
CA LEU A 525 -16.66 15.59 -4.64
C LEU A 525 -17.13 14.12 -4.65
N GLY A 526 -16.86 13.37 -3.58
CA GLY A 526 -17.36 12.01 -3.42
C GLY A 526 -18.90 11.95 -3.36
N PHE A 527 -19.51 12.90 -2.66
CA PHE A 527 -20.97 12.96 -2.52
C PHE A 527 -21.67 13.35 -3.83
N THR A 528 -21.15 14.34 -4.55
CA THR A 528 -21.69 14.80 -5.84
C THR A 528 -21.58 13.73 -6.92
N THR A 529 -20.43 13.08 -7.04
CA THR A 529 -20.22 11.97 -7.99
C THR A 529 -21.07 10.74 -7.66
N GLY A 530 -21.28 10.45 -6.37
CA GLY A 530 -22.22 9.42 -5.90
C GLY A 530 -23.66 9.71 -6.31
N ARG A 531 -24.14 10.95 -6.15
CA ARG A 531 -25.48 11.37 -6.60
C ARG A 531 -25.65 11.28 -8.11
N LEU A 532 -24.64 11.67 -8.88
CA LEU A 532 -24.67 11.61 -10.35
C LEU A 532 -24.76 10.16 -10.86
N ARG A 533 -24.09 9.20 -10.22
CA ARG A 533 -24.21 7.77 -10.55
C ARG A 533 -25.57 7.17 -10.16
N CYS A 534 -26.17 7.60 -9.05
CA CYS A 534 -27.53 7.18 -8.67
C CYS A 534 -28.65 7.79 -9.53
N ARG A 535 -28.34 8.78 -10.39
CA ARG A 535 -29.25 9.40 -11.36
C ARG A 535 -29.04 8.93 -12.81
N GLY A 536 -28.20 7.91 -13.05
CA GLY A 536 -28.14 7.23 -14.34
C GLY A 536 -29.50 6.60 -14.69
N PRO A 537 -29.83 6.42 -15.98
CA PRO A 537 -31.17 6.03 -16.40
C PRO A 537 -31.58 4.74 -15.71
N LYS A 538 -32.64 4.82 -14.90
CA LYS A 538 -33.38 3.64 -14.49
C LYS A 538 -33.81 2.94 -15.77
N ILE A 539 -33.27 1.76 -16.04
CA ILE A 539 -33.90 0.85 -16.98
C ILE A 539 -35.20 0.46 -16.28
N VAL A 540 -36.26 1.18 -16.60
CA VAL A 540 -37.63 0.78 -16.31
C VAL A 540 -37.82 -0.48 -17.16
N VAL A 541 -37.86 -1.64 -16.51
CA VAL A 541 -38.40 -2.84 -17.13
C VAL A 541 -39.91 -2.68 -17.05
N ASP A 542 -40.46 -1.91 -17.99
CA ASP A 542 -41.89 -1.94 -18.26
C ASP A 542 -42.21 -3.23 -19.00
N GLY A 543 -43.13 -4.01 -18.44
CA GLY A 543 -43.96 -4.95 -19.18
C GLY A 543 -43.34 -6.32 -19.48
N LEU A 544 -43.54 -7.27 -18.57
CA LEU A 544 -44.08 -8.57 -18.96
C LEU A 544 -45.28 -8.85 -18.05
N SER A 545 -46.43 -8.94 -18.72
CA SER A 545 -47.77 -9.30 -18.25
C SER A 545 -47.81 -10.46 -17.27
#